data_AF-R9K598-F1
#
_entry.id   AF-R9K598-F1
#
_cell.length_a   1.000
_cell.length_b   1.000
_cell.length_c   1.000
_cell.angle_alpha   90.00
_cell.angle_beta   90.00
_cell.angle_gamma   90.00
#
_symmetry.space_group_name_H-M   'P 1'
#
loop_
_entity.id
_entity.type
_entity.pdbx_description
1 polymer ?
#
loop_
_entity_poly.entity_id
_entity_poly.type
_entity_poly.pdbx_seq_one_letter_code
_entity_poly.pdbx_strand_id
1 'polypeptide(L)'
;MTGPSGTATHTYAYDSVWKDKLISYDGKGITYDAMGNPTNYMGASMTWDVKGNLTCVSGRNGKSAAYTYLSDGQRYTKTTGGKTTAYLYNNGLLLSETTGNEVINYYYDSDGTVLGIGYKKGTNDEKHYFFEKNAFGDVIAVYRNSDSVLIGTYEYDPWGNPISVKEAAGGRDTDGILQKNPFRYRCYYYDTEIGFYYLNSRYYDPQIRRFISADSITTSTGEDVFGYNLYSYCWNSPLGKADHDGHDPRALTLT
;
A
#
# COMPACT_ATOMS: atom_id res chain seq x y z
N MET A 1 13.23 23.63 18.30
CA MET A 1 11.78 23.41 18.29
C MET A 1 11.16 24.42 17.35
N THR A 2 10.80 24.01 16.13
CA THR A 2 9.92 24.75 15.21
C THR A 2 9.61 23.83 14.04
N GLY A 3 8.50 23.09 14.15
CA GLY A 3 7.86 22.46 12.99
C GLY A 3 6.54 23.20 12.75
N PRO A 4 6.31 23.78 11.57
CA PRO A 4 5.00 24.29 11.23
C PRO A 4 4.15 23.10 10.82
N SER A 5 3.39 22.53 11.75
CA SER A 5 2.28 21.65 11.39
C SER A 5 1.00 22.39 11.74
N GLY A 6 0.60 23.30 10.83
CA GLY A 6 -0.80 23.68 10.79
C GLY A 6 -1.60 22.40 10.60
N THR A 7 -2.46 22.07 11.57
CA THR A 7 -3.38 20.94 11.44
C THR A 7 -4.27 21.25 10.25
N ALA A 8 -4.03 20.59 9.12
CA ALA A 8 -4.95 20.66 8.00
C ALA A 8 -6.28 20.06 8.47
N THR A 9 -7.31 20.90 8.54
CA THR A 9 -8.67 20.43 8.81
C THR A 9 -9.22 19.83 7.54
N HIS A 10 -9.47 18.52 7.55
CA HIS A 10 -10.11 17.81 6.45
C HIS A 10 -11.61 17.67 6.71
N THR A 11 -12.41 17.75 5.65
CA THR A 11 -13.86 17.63 5.69
C THR A 11 -14.32 16.32 5.05
N TYR A 12 -15.15 15.58 5.76
CA TYR A 12 -15.69 14.29 5.33
C TYR A 12 -17.22 14.39 5.27
N ALA A 13 -17.82 13.92 4.18
CA ALA A 13 -19.27 13.78 4.07
C ALA A 13 -19.64 12.34 3.75
N TYR A 14 -20.66 11.81 4.44
CA TYR A 14 -21.08 10.42 4.35
C TYR A 14 -22.50 10.29 3.78
N ASP A 15 -22.77 9.14 3.18
CA ASP A 15 -24.09 8.79 2.65
C ASP A 15 -25.15 8.79 3.77
N SER A 16 -26.36 9.24 3.43
CA SER A 16 -27.43 9.38 4.41
C SER A 16 -28.04 8.05 4.84
N VAL A 17 -27.90 7.00 4.03
CA VAL A 17 -28.42 5.65 4.28
C VAL A 17 -27.29 4.74 4.77
N TRP A 18 -26.20 4.63 4.01
CA TRP A 18 -25.03 3.85 4.41
C TRP A 18 -24.01 4.75 5.10
N LYS A 19 -24.21 4.99 6.41
CA LYS A 19 -23.50 6.00 7.19
C LYS A 19 -21.96 5.91 7.18
N ASP A 20 -21.39 4.75 6.87
CA ASP A 20 -19.93 4.56 6.76
C ASP A 20 -19.37 4.80 5.34
N LYS A 21 -20.23 4.93 4.32
CA LYS A 21 -19.84 5.16 2.93
C LYS A 21 -19.52 6.64 2.71
N LEU A 22 -18.24 6.95 2.49
CA LEU A 22 -17.76 8.33 2.32
C LEU A 22 -18.07 8.84 0.92
N ILE A 23 -18.89 9.89 0.79
CA ILE A 23 -19.32 10.44 -0.51
C ILE A 23 -18.57 11.71 -0.90
N SER A 24 -17.81 12.33 0.02
CA SER A 24 -16.96 13.47 -0.29
C SER A 24 -15.80 13.61 0.70
N TYR A 25 -14.63 13.98 0.20
CA TYR A 25 -13.45 14.37 0.98
C TYR A 25 -12.92 15.71 0.47
N ASP A 26 -12.83 16.71 1.35
CA ASP A 26 -12.40 18.08 1.01
C ASP A 26 -13.16 18.67 -0.21
N GLY A 27 -14.47 18.41 -0.24
CA GLY A 27 -15.36 18.85 -1.31
C GLY A 27 -15.25 18.04 -2.61
N LYS A 28 -14.34 17.06 -2.70
CA LYS A 28 -14.21 16.17 -3.85
C LYS A 28 -15.10 14.94 -3.68
N GLY A 29 -16.03 14.77 -4.62
CA GLY A 29 -17.00 13.67 -4.59
C GLY A 29 -16.39 12.28 -4.75
N ILE A 30 -17.09 11.29 -4.18
CA ILE A 30 -16.82 9.87 -4.34
C ILE A 30 -18.17 9.20 -4.64
N THR A 31 -18.24 8.41 -5.71
CA THR A 31 -19.44 7.64 -6.10
C THR A 31 -19.11 6.16 -6.12
N TYR A 32 -20.11 5.32 -5.88
CA TYR A 32 -19.94 3.88 -5.72
C TYR A 32 -20.88 3.10 -6.63
N ASP A 33 -20.52 1.85 -6.90
CA ASP A 33 -21.46 0.84 -7.38
C ASP A 33 -22.37 0.33 -6.26
N ALA A 34 -23.25 -0.63 -6.57
CA ALA A 34 -24.17 -1.23 -5.61
C ALA A 34 -23.48 -2.10 -4.54
N MET A 35 -22.23 -2.53 -4.79
CA MET A 35 -21.45 -3.37 -3.88
C MET A 35 -20.58 -2.55 -2.93
N GLY A 36 -20.58 -1.21 -3.06
CA GLY A 36 -19.77 -0.33 -2.22
C GLY A 36 -18.34 -0.15 -2.73
N ASN A 37 -18.08 -0.44 -4.01
CA ASN A 37 -16.80 -0.15 -4.63
C ASN A 37 -16.85 1.23 -5.32
N PRO A 38 -15.88 2.12 -5.10
CA PRO A 38 -15.91 3.45 -5.68
C PRO A 38 -15.72 3.40 -7.19
N THR A 39 -16.59 4.04 -7.95
CA THR A 39 -16.52 4.21 -9.42
C THR A 39 -15.93 5.56 -9.81
N ASN A 40 -16.13 6.57 -8.96
CA ASN A 40 -15.39 7.83 -8.96
C ASN A 40 -14.80 8.03 -7.57
N TYR A 41 -13.53 8.40 -7.49
CA TYR A 41 -12.84 8.64 -6.24
C TYR A 41 -12.04 9.92 -6.33
N MET A 42 -12.66 11.03 -5.89
CA MET A 42 -12.07 12.36 -5.92
C MET A 42 -11.59 12.79 -7.32
N GLY A 43 -12.35 12.45 -8.36
CA GLY A 43 -12.03 12.73 -9.76
C GLY A 43 -11.30 11.60 -10.49
N ALA A 44 -10.76 10.61 -9.79
CA ALA A 44 -10.23 9.40 -10.43
C ALA A 44 -11.37 8.45 -10.81
N SER A 45 -11.32 7.86 -12.00
CA SER A 45 -12.25 6.81 -12.40
C SER A 45 -11.73 5.45 -11.96
N MET A 46 -12.60 4.58 -11.46
CA MET A 46 -12.23 3.27 -10.95
C MET A 46 -13.15 2.18 -11.50
N THR A 47 -12.59 1.02 -11.84
CA THR A 47 -13.34 -0.16 -12.27
C THR A 47 -12.97 -1.37 -11.44
N TRP A 48 -13.92 -2.29 -11.31
CA TRP A 48 -13.84 -3.44 -10.42
C TRP A 48 -14.31 -4.69 -11.17
N ASP A 49 -13.77 -5.85 -10.81
CA ASP A 49 -14.31 -7.12 -11.28
C ASP A 49 -15.52 -7.57 -10.45
N VAL A 50 -16.16 -8.66 -10.87
CA VAL A 50 -17.34 -9.22 -10.17
C VAL A 50 -17.02 -9.79 -8.79
N LYS A 51 -15.74 -9.98 -8.46
CA LYS A 51 -15.27 -10.43 -7.14
C LYS A 51 -14.93 -9.25 -6.22
N GLY A 52 -15.04 -8.01 -6.69
CA GLY A 52 -14.70 -6.82 -5.93
C GLY A 52 -13.21 -6.45 -5.95
N ASN A 53 -12.41 -6.99 -6.89
CA ASN A 53 -11.02 -6.57 -7.06
C ASN A 53 -10.92 -5.34 -7.98
N LEU A 54 -10.04 -4.40 -7.63
CA LEU A 54 -9.82 -3.16 -8.39
C LEU A 54 -9.10 -3.46 -9.72
N THR A 55 -9.79 -3.35 -10.84
CA THR A 55 -9.17 -3.65 -12.16
C THR A 55 -8.53 -2.43 -12.82
N CYS A 56 -8.94 -1.21 -12.46
CA CYS A 56 -8.34 0.00 -13.01
C CYS A 56 -8.55 1.20 -12.08
N VAL A 57 -7.54 2.07 -12.00
CA VAL A 57 -7.63 3.45 -11.52
C VAL A 57 -7.12 4.35 -12.64
N SER A 58 -7.85 5.41 -12.97
CA SER A 58 -7.45 6.35 -14.01
C SER A 58 -7.59 7.80 -13.57
N GLY A 59 -6.56 8.61 -13.85
CA GLY A 59 -6.54 10.05 -13.60
C GLY A 59 -6.13 10.45 -12.18
N ARG A 60 -5.90 9.49 -11.27
CA ARG A 60 -5.42 9.79 -9.91
C ARG A 60 -4.00 10.33 -9.98
N ASN A 61 -3.78 11.55 -9.47
CA ASN A 61 -2.49 12.25 -9.58
C ASN A 61 -1.95 12.34 -11.03
N GLY A 62 -2.85 12.36 -12.02
CA GLY A 62 -2.48 12.34 -13.44
C GLY A 62 -1.89 11.01 -13.93
N LYS A 63 -2.05 9.93 -13.16
CA LYS A 63 -1.57 8.58 -13.47
C LYS A 63 -2.74 7.59 -13.54
N SER A 64 -2.45 6.43 -14.15
CA SER A 64 -3.39 5.32 -14.24
C SER A 64 -2.65 4.00 -14.02
N ALA A 65 -3.31 3.06 -13.38
CA ALA A 65 -2.85 1.70 -13.15
C ALA A 65 -3.98 0.73 -13.47
N ALA A 66 -3.68 -0.34 -14.20
CA ALA A 66 -4.61 -1.43 -14.48
C ALA A 66 -4.08 -2.73 -13.86
N TYR A 67 -4.97 -3.58 -13.37
CA TYR A 67 -4.61 -4.77 -12.61
C TYR A 67 -5.33 -6.01 -13.13
N THR A 68 -4.66 -7.15 -13.02
CA THR A 68 -5.29 -8.47 -13.16
C THR A 68 -5.03 -9.29 -11.92
N TYR A 69 -5.84 -10.33 -11.69
CA TYR A 69 -5.82 -11.13 -10.47
C TYR A 69 -5.82 -12.61 -10.81
N LEU A 70 -5.15 -13.39 -9.95
CA LEU A 70 -5.23 -14.84 -9.91
C LEU A 70 -6.63 -15.27 -9.44
N SER A 71 -6.95 -16.55 -9.59
CA SER A 71 -8.26 -17.10 -9.21
C SER A 71 -8.58 -16.93 -7.73
N ASP A 72 -7.55 -16.87 -6.88
CA ASP A 72 -7.60 -16.69 -5.43
C ASP A 72 -7.64 -15.22 -4.98
N GLY A 73 -7.63 -14.26 -5.92
CA GLY A 73 -7.70 -12.83 -5.63
C GLY A 73 -6.35 -12.13 -5.45
N GLN A 74 -5.22 -12.85 -5.51
CA GLN A 74 -3.90 -12.21 -5.47
C GLN A 74 -3.61 -11.49 -6.80
N ARG A 75 -3.05 -10.27 -6.73
CA ARG A 75 -2.77 -9.44 -7.90
C ARG A 75 -1.73 -10.10 -8.81
N TYR A 76 -2.13 -10.52 -10.00
CA TYR A 76 -1.26 -11.21 -10.95
C TYR A 76 -0.40 -10.26 -11.80
N THR A 77 -0.98 -9.16 -12.27
CA THR A 77 -0.24 -8.12 -13.01
C THR A 77 -0.68 -6.72 -12.64
N LYS A 78 0.21 -5.75 -12.90
CA LYS A 78 -0.05 -4.31 -12.85
C LYS A 78 0.49 -3.66 -14.11
N THR A 79 -0.28 -2.81 -14.75
CA THR A 79 0.13 -2.05 -15.93
C THR A 79 0.02 -0.56 -15.67
N THR A 80 1.15 0.13 -15.68
CA THR A 80 1.25 1.58 -15.41
C THR A 80 2.17 2.21 -16.46
N GLY A 81 1.72 3.30 -17.09
CA GLY A 81 2.52 4.02 -18.10
C GLY A 81 2.99 3.16 -19.28
N GLY A 82 2.19 2.16 -19.68
CA GLY A 82 2.51 1.22 -20.76
C GLY A 82 3.47 0.09 -20.39
N LYS A 83 3.95 0.02 -19.13
CA LYS A 83 4.78 -1.07 -18.63
C LYS A 83 3.94 -2.03 -17.80
N THR A 84 4.08 -3.32 -18.06
CA THR A 84 3.41 -4.38 -17.29
C THR A 84 4.41 -5.04 -16.35
N THR A 85 4.04 -5.08 -15.08
CA THR A 85 4.72 -5.79 -13.99
C THR A 85 3.93 -7.07 -13.70
N ALA A 86 4.59 -8.22 -13.74
CA ALA A 86 4.02 -9.51 -13.34
C ALA A 86 4.51 -9.88 -11.93
N TYR A 87 3.62 -10.44 -11.11
CA TYR A 87 3.90 -10.82 -9.73
C TYR A 87 3.92 -12.34 -9.56
N LEU A 88 4.90 -12.84 -8.82
CA LEU A 88 5.03 -14.25 -8.46
C LEU A 88 4.85 -14.41 -6.95
N TYR A 89 3.93 -15.28 -6.56
CA TYR A 89 3.64 -15.57 -5.15
C TYR A 89 4.00 -17.01 -4.80
N ASN A 90 4.31 -17.23 -3.52
CA ASN A 90 4.41 -18.56 -2.92
C ASN A 90 3.78 -18.53 -1.53
N ASN A 91 2.77 -19.36 -1.30
CA ASN A 91 2.02 -19.42 -0.04
C ASN A 91 1.56 -18.04 0.47
N GLY A 92 1.10 -17.17 -0.42
CA GLY A 92 0.62 -15.82 -0.09
C GLY A 92 1.70 -14.74 0.04
N LEU A 93 2.99 -15.11 0.05
CA LEU A 93 4.09 -14.17 0.05
C LEU A 93 4.50 -13.79 -1.38
N LEU A 94 4.69 -12.51 -1.64
CA LEU A 94 5.17 -12.01 -2.93
C LEU A 94 6.67 -12.31 -3.07
N LEU A 95 7.05 -13.29 -3.89
CA LEU A 95 8.45 -13.66 -4.06
C LEU A 95 9.20 -12.73 -5.01
N SER A 96 8.54 -12.31 -6.09
CA SER A 96 9.17 -11.41 -7.05
C SER A 96 8.19 -10.62 -7.89
N GLU A 97 8.68 -9.52 -8.44
CA GLU A 97 8.01 -8.78 -9.50
C GLU A 97 8.95 -8.61 -10.71
N THR A 98 8.39 -8.72 -11.91
CA THR A 98 9.14 -8.61 -13.18
C THR A 98 8.51 -7.57 -14.08
N THR A 99 9.29 -6.58 -14.51
CA THR A 99 8.88 -5.54 -15.45
C THR A 99 9.88 -5.46 -16.60
N GLY A 100 9.53 -6.02 -17.75
CA GLY A 100 10.46 -6.12 -18.88
C GLY A 100 11.68 -6.96 -18.53
N ASN A 101 12.86 -6.34 -18.46
CA ASN A 101 14.11 -7.00 -18.06
C ASN A 101 14.56 -6.69 -16.63
N GLU A 102 13.75 -5.97 -15.85
CA GLU A 102 13.99 -5.67 -14.44
C GLU A 102 13.22 -6.68 -13.58
N VAL A 103 13.92 -7.29 -12.62
CA VAL A 103 13.36 -8.24 -11.64
C VAL A 103 13.71 -7.73 -10.24
N ILE A 104 12.71 -7.73 -9.35
CA ILE A 104 12.90 -7.52 -7.92
C ILE A 104 12.49 -8.80 -7.22
N ASN A 105 13.43 -9.41 -6.49
CA ASN A 105 13.20 -10.55 -5.62
C ASN A 105 13.06 -10.04 -4.18
N TYR A 106 12.10 -10.61 -3.42
CA TYR A 106 11.83 -10.26 -2.04
C TYR A 106 12.32 -11.35 -1.11
N TYR A 107 13.00 -10.94 -0.04
CA TYR A 107 13.56 -11.84 0.96
C TYR A 107 12.82 -11.66 2.28
N TYR A 108 12.49 -12.76 2.93
CA TYR A 108 11.68 -12.81 4.15
C TYR A 108 12.41 -13.55 5.26
N ASP A 109 12.13 -13.21 6.51
CA ASP A 109 12.50 -14.03 7.66
C ASP A 109 11.54 -15.23 7.85
N SER A 110 11.75 -16.00 8.91
CA SER A 110 10.93 -17.17 9.25
C SER A 110 9.47 -16.83 9.55
N ASP A 111 9.18 -15.58 9.92
CA ASP A 111 7.84 -15.12 10.29
C ASP A 111 7.10 -14.47 9.11
N GLY A 112 7.71 -14.50 7.91
CA GLY A 112 7.12 -13.93 6.70
C GLY A 112 7.26 -12.41 6.61
N THR A 113 8.16 -11.83 7.41
CA THR A 113 8.41 -10.39 7.43
C THR A 113 9.53 -10.04 6.45
N VAL A 114 9.29 -9.07 5.55
CA VAL A 114 10.22 -8.75 4.46
C VAL A 114 11.52 -8.11 4.97
N LEU A 115 12.67 -8.73 4.73
CA LEU A 115 13.98 -8.25 5.19
C LEU A 115 14.65 -7.31 4.19
N GLY A 116 14.31 -7.42 2.90
CA GLY A 116 14.99 -6.67 1.86
C GLY A 116 14.65 -7.14 0.46
N ILE A 117 15.41 -6.63 -0.51
CA ILE A 117 15.20 -6.88 -1.93
C ILE A 117 16.49 -7.18 -2.66
N GLY A 118 16.41 -8.07 -3.64
CA GLY A 118 17.40 -8.28 -4.69
C GLY A 118 16.92 -7.63 -5.97
N TYR A 119 17.72 -6.76 -6.56
CA TYR A 119 17.41 -6.10 -7.82
C TYR A 119 18.32 -6.59 -8.93
N LYS A 120 17.73 -7.03 -10.04
CA LYS A 120 18.43 -7.51 -11.22
C LYS A 120 17.91 -6.81 -12.47
N LYS A 121 18.81 -6.41 -13.36
CA LYS A 121 18.48 -5.81 -14.66
C LYS A 121 19.21 -6.52 -15.79
N GLY A 122 18.46 -7.17 -16.67
CA GLY A 122 19.00 -7.97 -17.77
C GLY A 122 19.92 -9.08 -17.26
N THR A 123 21.14 -9.14 -17.78
CA THR A 123 22.14 -10.15 -17.42
C THR A 123 23.09 -9.71 -16.31
N ASN A 124 22.87 -8.55 -15.69
CA ASN A 124 23.71 -8.08 -14.59
C ASN A 124 23.55 -8.98 -13.36
N ASP A 125 24.55 -8.97 -12.49
CA ASP A 125 24.45 -9.60 -11.18
C ASP A 125 23.37 -8.95 -10.33
N GLU A 126 22.75 -9.75 -9.47
CA GLU A 126 21.75 -9.26 -8.53
C GLU A 126 22.42 -8.40 -7.44
N LYS A 127 21.86 -7.21 -7.22
CA LYS A 127 22.28 -6.30 -6.15
C LYS A 127 21.29 -6.41 -4.99
N HIS A 128 21.79 -6.66 -3.79
CA HIS A 128 20.96 -6.85 -2.61
C HIS A 128 20.91 -5.59 -1.74
N TYR A 129 19.74 -5.35 -1.17
CA TYR A 129 19.46 -4.25 -0.26
C TYR A 129 18.66 -4.77 0.93
N PHE A 130 18.99 -4.32 2.14
CA PHE A 130 18.28 -4.69 3.36
C PHE A 130 17.54 -3.51 3.97
N PHE A 131 16.47 -3.81 4.69
CA PHE A 131 15.60 -2.83 5.30
C PHE A 131 15.91 -2.67 6.78
N GLU A 132 15.97 -1.42 7.23
CA GLU A 132 15.81 -1.08 8.64
C GLU A 132 14.36 -0.71 8.90
N LYS A 133 13.82 -1.22 10.01
CA LYS A 133 12.44 -1.01 10.41
C LYS A 133 12.35 -0.36 11.78
N ASN A 134 11.31 0.44 11.97
CA ASN A 134 10.96 0.91 13.31
C ASN A 134 10.24 -0.19 14.12
N ALA A 135 9.95 0.09 15.38
CA ALA A 135 9.25 -0.83 16.28
C ALA A 135 7.81 -1.19 15.83
N PHE A 136 7.23 -0.42 14.89
CA PHE A 136 5.91 -0.69 14.33
C PHE A 136 5.98 -1.52 13.04
N GLY A 137 7.18 -1.89 12.57
CA GLY A 137 7.39 -2.65 11.35
C GLY A 137 7.42 -1.81 10.07
N ASP A 138 7.46 -0.48 10.17
CA ASP A 138 7.60 0.39 9.00
C ASP A 138 9.03 0.36 8.49
N VAL A 139 9.21 0.23 7.16
CA VAL A 139 10.54 0.37 6.55
C VAL A 139 10.96 1.83 6.58
N ILE A 140 11.98 2.16 7.37
CA ILE A 140 12.47 3.54 7.58
C ILE A 140 13.79 3.84 6.87
N ALA A 141 14.58 2.81 6.55
CA ALA A 141 15.80 2.99 5.78
C ALA A 141 16.14 1.77 4.92
N VAL A 142 16.90 2.01 3.84
CA VAL A 142 17.38 0.99 2.91
C VAL A 142 18.89 1.08 2.83
N TYR A 143 19.55 -0.06 3.00
CA TYR A 143 21.00 -0.17 2.94
C TYR A 143 21.43 -1.10 1.81
N ARG A 144 22.54 -0.78 1.15
CA ARG A 144 23.17 -1.68 0.18
C ARG A 144 23.94 -2.76 0.91
N ASN A 145 23.72 -4.02 0.52
CA ASN A 145 24.33 -5.16 1.20
C ASN A 145 25.86 -5.24 1.00
N SER A 146 26.36 -4.90 -0.19
CA SER A 146 27.78 -5.11 -0.54
C SER A 146 28.77 -4.32 0.31
N ASP A 147 28.36 -3.18 0.84
CA ASP A 147 29.20 -2.22 1.57
C ASP A 147 28.54 -1.67 2.84
N SER A 148 27.33 -2.13 3.17
CA SER A 148 26.51 -1.62 4.28
C SER A 148 26.26 -0.12 4.24
N VAL A 149 26.28 0.49 3.05
CA VAL A 149 26.03 1.93 2.89
C VAL A 149 24.53 2.21 2.90
N LEU A 150 24.13 3.19 3.71
CA LEU A 150 22.76 3.74 3.70
C LEU A 150 22.47 4.36 2.34
N ILE A 151 21.47 3.83 1.63
CA ILE A 151 20.99 4.39 0.36
C ILE A 151 20.06 5.57 0.62
N GLY A 152 19.15 5.43 1.57
CA GLY A 152 18.20 6.49 1.89
C GLY A 152 17.16 6.07 2.91
N THR A 153 16.28 7.01 3.22
CA THR A 153 15.29 6.90 4.29
C THR A 153 13.88 7.19 3.79
N TYR A 154 12.91 6.64 4.51
CA TYR A 154 11.49 6.93 4.35
C TYR A 154 10.93 7.52 5.64
N GLU A 155 10.08 8.52 5.51
CA GLU A 155 9.31 9.07 6.63
C GLU A 155 7.83 9.01 6.29
N TYR A 156 7.01 8.66 7.27
CA TYR A 156 5.56 8.54 7.14
C TYR A 156 4.86 9.33 8.24
N ASP A 157 3.65 9.76 7.97
CA ASP A 157 2.73 10.17 9.03
C ASP A 157 2.18 8.92 9.76
N PRO A 158 1.46 9.08 10.89
CA PRO A 158 0.89 7.95 11.64
C PRO A 158 -0.10 7.06 10.87
N TRP A 159 -0.56 7.50 9.70
CA TRP A 159 -1.49 6.79 8.83
C TRP A 159 -0.82 6.24 7.57
N GLY A 160 0.52 6.27 7.53
CA GLY A 160 1.30 5.72 6.42
C GLY A 160 1.40 6.61 5.20
N ASN A 161 0.98 7.87 5.24
CA ASN A 161 1.25 8.82 4.15
C ASN A 161 2.75 9.08 4.09
N PRO A 162 3.44 8.85 2.95
CA PRO A 162 4.84 9.20 2.82
C PRO A 162 5.03 10.72 2.94
N ILE A 163 5.77 11.15 3.95
CA ILE A 163 6.18 12.54 4.17
C ILE A 163 7.45 12.82 3.36
N SER A 164 8.40 11.89 3.37
CA SER A 164 9.64 12.05 2.62
C SER A 164 10.21 10.71 2.15
N VAL A 165 10.87 10.74 0.98
CA VAL A 165 11.75 9.68 0.47
C VAL A 165 13.06 10.38 0.13
N LYS A 166 14.11 10.11 0.89
CA LYS A 166 15.35 10.88 0.81
C LYS A 166 16.55 9.99 0.58
N GLU A 167 17.29 10.25 -0.50
CA GLU A 167 18.60 9.66 -0.71
C GLU A 167 19.60 10.20 0.33
N ALA A 168 20.40 9.31 0.91
CA ALA A 168 21.43 9.69 1.87
C ALA A 168 22.62 10.38 1.18
N ALA A 169 23.33 11.25 1.90
CA ALA A 169 24.40 12.10 1.37
C ALA A 169 25.64 11.34 0.84
N GLY A 170 25.64 10.02 0.86
CA GLY A 170 26.64 9.14 0.24
C GLY A 170 26.04 7.86 -0.36
N GLY A 171 24.70 7.77 -0.41
CA GLY A 171 23.99 6.55 -0.79
C GLY A 171 24.25 6.14 -2.23
N ARG A 172 24.25 7.09 -3.17
CA ARG A 172 24.36 6.86 -4.61
C ARG A 172 23.36 5.80 -5.06
N ASP A 173 22.08 6.17 -5.10
CA ASP A 173 21.00 5.28 -5.55
C ASP A 173 20.98 5.12 -7.09
N THR A 174 22.05 4.53 -7.64
CA THR A 174 22.24 4.38 -9.09
C THR A 174 21.17 3.54 -9.77
N ASP A 175 20.52 2.66 -9.02
CA ASP A 175 19.48 1.76 -9.51
C ASP A 175 18.07 2.30 -9.24
N GLY A 176 17.94 3.43 -8.54
CA GLY A 176 16.67 4.04 -8.16
C GLY A 176 15.85 3.14 -7.23
N ILE A 177 16.52 2.42 -6.33
CA ILE A 177 15.93 1.43 -5.43
C ILE A 177 14.91 2.06 -4.47
N LEU A 178 15.11 3.31 -4.05
CA LEU A 178 14.20 3.97 -3.11
C LEU A 178 12.80 4.14 -3.69
N GLN A 179 12.72 4.37 -5.01
CA GLN A 179 11.44 4.48 -5.73
C GLN A 179 10.89 3.13 -6.17
N LYS A 180 11.76 2.15 -6.41
CA LYS A 180 11.37 0.80 -6.82
C LYS A 180 10.87 -0.06 -5.67
N ASN A 181 11.37 0.14 -4.45
CA ASN A 181 10.90 -0.59 -3.28
C ASN A 181 9.43 -0.27 -3.00
N PRO A 182 8.52 -1.25 -3.11
CA PRO A 182 7.12 -1.04 -2.79
C PRO A 182 6.83 -1.25 -1.30
N PHE A 183 7.66 -1.99 -0.56
CA PHE A 183 7.41 -2.29 0.84
C PHE A 183 7.78 -1.11 1.73
N ARG A 184 6.76 -0.49 2.34
CA ARG A 184 6.88 0.79 3.05
C ARG A 184 6.26 0.72 4.46
N TYR A 185 5.26 1.55 4.75
CA TYR A 185 4.50 1.53 6.00
C TYR A 185 3.98 0.13 6.28
N ARG A 186 4.25 -0.39 7.48
CA ARG A 186 3.91 -1.75 7.95
C ARG A 186 4.32 -2.88 7.02
N CYS A 187 5.33 -2.65 6.17
CA CYS A 187 5.70 -3.57 5.10
C CYS A 187 4.54 -3.89 4.13
N TYR A 188 3.61 -2.96 3.91
CA TYR A 188 2.61 -3.07 2.87
C TYR A 188 3.18 -2.68 1.50
N TYR A 189 2.62 -3.25 0.44
CA TYR A 189 2.99 -2.91 -0.93
C TYR A 189 2.37 -1.55 -1.32
N TYR A 190 3.19 -0.53 -1.55
CA TYR A 190 2.74 0.81 -1.93
C TYR A 190 2.80 1.03 -3.45
N ASP A 191 1.64 1.21 -4.08
CA ASP A 191 1.53 1.65 -5.47
C ASP A 191 1.76 3.17 -5.54
N THR A 192 3.03 3.56 -5.67
CA THR A 192 3.48 4.97 -5.73
C THR A 192 2.73 5.85 -6.72
N GLU A 193 2.29 5.29 -7.85
CA GLU A 193 1.62 6.00 -8.93
C GLU A 193 0.24 6.54 -8.55
N ILE A 194 -0.46 5.83 -7.66
CA ILE A 194 -1.82 6.16 -7.23
C ILE A 194 -1.89 6.48 -5.74
N GLY A 195 -0.84 6.19 -4.99
CA GLY A 195 -0.71 6.51 -3.58
C GLY A 195 -1.51 5.59 -2.65
N PHE A 196 -1.72 4.35 -3.06
CA PHE A 196 -2.43 3.33 -2.27
C PHE A 196 -1.49 2.25 -1.77
N TYR A 197 -1.84 1.66 -0.64
CA TYR A 197 -1.28 0.39 -0.21
C TYR A 197 -2.17 -0.76 -0.66
N TYR A 198 -1.59 -1.78 -1.27
CA TYR A 198 -2.24 -3.04 -1.60
C TYR A 198 -1.99 -4.05 -0.48
N LEU A 199 -3.06 -4.52 0.15
CA LEU A 199 -3.05 -5.46 1.28
C LEU A 199 -3.68 -6.79 0.85
N ASN A 200 -3.31 -7.31 -0.32
CA ASN A 200 -3.82 -8.53 -0.94
C ASN A 200 -5.31 -8.51 -1.34
N SER A 201 -6.23 -8.31 -0.40
CA SER A 201 -7.68 -8.29 -0.66
C SER A 201 -8.22 -6.90 -0.97
N ARG A 202 -7.62 -5.85 -0.38
CA ARG A 202 -8.11 -4.47 -0.48
C ARG A 202 -6.99 -3.46 -0.68
N TYR A 203 -7.41 -2.25 -1.08
CA TYR A 203 -6.54 -1.10 -1.20
C TYR A 203 -6.83 -0.11 -0.06
N TYR A 204 -5.77 0.27 0.65
CA TYR A 204 -5.80 1.27 1.71
C TYR A 204 -5.33 2.62 1.17
N ASP A 205 -6.12 3.67 1.40
CA ASP A 205 -5.77 5.05 1.09
C ASP A 205 -5.28 5.75 2.37
N PRO A 206 -3.96 5.97 2.52
CA PRO A 206 -3.42 6.65 3.69
C PRO A 206 -3.87 8.12 3.76
N GLN A 207 -4.19 8.75 2.62
CA GLN A 207 -4.56 10.16 2.57
C GLN A 207 -5.90 10.40 3.28
N ILE A 208 -6.87 9.54 3.01
CA ILE A 208 -8.19 9.59 3.67
C ILE A 208 -8.32 8.63 4.86
N ARG A 209 -7.25 7.88 5.14
CA ARG A 209 -7.07 7.06 6.34
C ARG A 209 -8.01 5.86 6.44
N ARG A 210 -8.38 5.25 5.31
CA ARG A 210 -9.31 4.10 5.28
C ARG A 210 -9.15 3.23 4.04
N PHE A 211 -9.75 2.03 4.06
CA PHE A 211 -9.89 1.20 2.87
C PHE A 211 -10.84 1.84 1.85
N ILE A 212 -10.55 1.67 0.57
CA ILE A 212 -11.35 2.27 -0.49
C ILE A 212 -12.59 1.46 -0.85
N SER A 213 -12.59 0.16 -0.56
CA SER A 213 -13.72 -0.76 -0.77
C SER A 213 -14.17 -1.38 0.56
N ALA A 214 -15.43 -1.82 0.59
CA ALA A 214 -15.99 -2.52 1.74
C ALA A 214 -15.31 -3.89 1.93
N ASP A 215 -15.16 -4.32 3.18
CA ASP A 215 -14.73 -5.68 3.51
C ASP A 215 -15.72 -6.72 2.96
N SER A 216 -15.19 -7.74 2.30
CA SER A 216 -15.99 -8.90 1.86
C SER A 216 -16.23 -9.90 2.99
N ILE A 217 -15.44 -9.82 4.08
CA ILE A 217 -15.62 -10.62 5.29
C ILE A 217 -16.46 -9.83 6.29
N THR A 218 -17.74 -10.17 6.38
CA THR A 218 -18.71 -9.53 7.31
C THR A 218 -18.82 -10.28 8.65
N THR A 219 -17.86 -11.16 8.99
CA THR A 219 -18.04 -12.18 10.04
C THR A 219 -18.10 -11.65 11.48
N SER A 220 -17.99 -10.34 11.70
CA SER A 220 -18.09 -9.71 13.03
C SER A 220 -19.21 -8.66 13.14
N THR A 221 -20.16 -8.60 12.20
CA THR A 221 -21.36 -7.75 12.35
C THR A 221 -22.20 -8.28 13.53
N GLY A 222 -21.97 -7.72 14.72
CA GLY A 222 -22.69 -8.12 15.94
C GLY A 222 -21.93 -7.96 17.26
N GLU A 223 -20.59 -7.87 17.24
CA GLU A 223 -19.79 -7.97 18.48
C GLU A 223 -19.22 -6.63 18.99
N ASP A 224 -18.95 -5.64 18.12
CA ASP A 224 -18.45 -4.30 18.50
C ASP A 224 -18.83 -3.24 17.45
N VAL A 225 -18.91 -1.97 17.86
CA VAL A 225 -19.23 -0.79 17.00
C VAL A 225 -18.22 -0.65 15.85
N PHE A 226 -16.97 -1.10 16.03
CA PHE A 226 -15.93 -1.08 15.00
C PHE A 226 -16.08 -2.18 13.94
N GLY A 227 -16.81 -3.26 14.22
CA GLY A 227 -17.13 -4.34 13.27
C GLY A 227 -18.20 -3.95 12.23
N TYR A 228 -18.82 -2.77 12.36
CA TYR A 228 -19.83 -2.28 11.42
C TYR A 228 -19.25 -1.37 10.33
N ASN A 229 -18.06 -0.79 10.52
CA ASN A 229 -17.43 0.06 9.51
C ASN A 229 -16.55 -0.78 8.58
N LEU A 230 -17.16 -1.29 7.52
CA LEU A 230 -16.54 -2.15 6.50
C LEU A 230 -15.37 -1.51 5.74
N TYR A 231 -15.07 -0.23 5.97
CA TYR A 231 -13.99 0.50 5.32
C TYR A 231 -12.90 0.93 6.32
N SER A 232 -13.08 0.72 7.62
CA SER A 232 -12.13 1.19 8.64
C SER A 232 -10.79 0.44 8.56
N TYR A 233 -9.67 1.15 8.70
CA TYR A 233 -8.36 0.53 8.82
C TYR A 233 -7.96 0.44 10.29
N CYS A 234 -7.54 -0.74 10.74
CA CYS A 234 -7.04 -0.98 12.10
C CYS A 234 -7.95 -0.52 13.25
N TRP A 235 -9.28 -0.52 13.04
CA TRP A 235 -10.27 0.04 13.99
C TRP A 235 -9.92 1.47 14.45
N ASN A 236 -9.36 2.28 13.54
CA ASN A 236 -8.86 3.63 13.82
C ASN A 236 -7.71 3.69 14.87
N SER A 237 -6.99 2.59 15.09
CA SER A 237 -5.80 2.51 15.95
C SER A 237 -4.55 2.10 15.17
N PRO A 238 -4.07 2.97 14.24
CA PRO A 238 -2.94 2.66 13.35
C PRO A 238 -1.58 2.71 14.06
N LEU A 239 -1.51 2.94 15.37
CA LEU A 239 -0.29 2.82 16.18
C LEU A 239 -0.25 1.53 17.01
N GLY A 240 -1.41 0.91 17.25
CA GLY A 240 -1.52 -0.31 18.04
C GLY A 240 -1.85 -1.56 17.23
N LYS A 241 -2.29 -1.42 15.97
CA LYS A 241 -2.75 -2.52 15.12
C LYS A 241 -2.22 -2.45 13.69
N ALA A 242 -2.09 -3.60 13.04
CA ALA A 242 -1.74 -3.80 11.63
C ALA A 242 -2.77 -4.72 10.96
N ASP A 243 -3.09 -4.51 9.69
CA ASP A 243 -3.92 -5.40 8.89
C ASP A 243 -3.07 -5.92 7.72
N HIS A 244 -2.65 -7.18 7.79
CA HIS A 244 -1.64 -7.74 6.87
C HIS A 244 -2.25 -8.40 5.63
N ASP A 245 -3.54 -8.75 5.68
CA ASP A 245 -4.27 -9.43 4.61
C ASP A 245 -5.48 -8.62 4.11
N GLY A 246 -5.68 -7.43 4.68
CA GLY A 246 -6.77 -6.54 4.36
C GLY A 246 -8.10 -7.06 4.84
N HIS A 247 -8.17 -7.92 5.85
CA HIS A 247 -9.43 -8.42 6.41
C HIS A 247 -9.54 -8.19 7.91
N ASP A 248 -8.51 -8.54 8.68
CA ASP A 248 -8.57 -8.49 10.14
C ASP A 248 -7.35 -7.80 10.77
N PRO A 249 -7.56 -6.68 11.49
CA PRO A 249 -6.45 -5.98 12.14
C PRO A 249 -5.98 -6.70 13.40
N ARG A 250 -4.70 -7.09 13.40
CA ARG A 250 -3.99 -7.73 14.51
C ARG A 250 -3.27 -6.69 15.36
N ALA A 251 -3.18 -6.94 16.67
CA ALA A 251 -2.38 -6.09 17.54
C ALA A 251 -0.90 -6.18 17.16
N LEU A 252 -0.19 -5.06 17.23
CA LEU A 252 1.26 -5.07 17.11
C LEU A 252 1.87 -5.69 18.36
N THR A 253 2.56 -6.81 18.18
CA THR A 253 3.43 -7.39 19.21
C THR A 253 4.80 -6.73 19.09
N LEU A 254 5.18 -5.94 20.10
CA LEU A 254 6.55 -5.46 20.26
C LEU A 254 7.39 -6.64 20.79
N THR A 255 8.20 -7.25 19.92
CA THR A 255 9.18 -8.28 20.31
C THR A 255 10.58 -7.70 20.30
#